data_AF-A0A822FVM1-F1
#
_entry.id   AF-A0A822FVM1-F1
#
_cell.length_a   1.000
_cell.length_b   1.000
_cell.length_c   1.000
_cell.angle_alpha   90.00
_cell.angle_beta   90.00
_cell.angle_gamma   90.00
#
_symmetry.space_group_name_H-M   'P 1'
#
loop_
_entity.id
_entity.type
_entity.pdbx_description
1 polymer ?
#
loop_
_entity_poly.entity_id
_entity_poly.type
_entity_poly.pdbx_seq_one_letter_code
_entity_poly.pdbx_strand_id
1 'polypeptide(L)' 'MTISYWAKVLDPHHSTLSTITREKMLRYAIYDCFTTTYLARPVLSTWTF' A
#
# COMPACT_ATOMS: atom_id res chain seq x y z
N MET A 1 -2.93 0.05 -5.71
CA MET A 1 -3.65 1.29 -5.35
C MET A 1 -2.62 2.38 -5.03
N THR A 2 -2.98 3.65 -4.87
CA THR A 2 -1.99 4.70 -4.51
C THR A 2 -1.79 4.80 -3.00
N ILE A 3 -0.59 5.19 -2.57
CA ILE A 3 -0.26 5.45 -1.14
C ILE A 3 -1.26 6.43 -0.49
N SER A 4 -1.74 7.41 -1.25
CA SER A 4 -2.74 8.38 -0.80
C SER A 4 -4.10 7.78 -0.42
N TYR A 5 -4.48 6.65 -1.03
CA TYR A 5 -5.70 5.92 -0.68
C TYR A 5 -5.56 5.23 0.68
N TRP A 6 -4.44 4.52 0.87
CA TRP A 6 -4.14 3.85 2.14
C TRP A 6 -4.02 4.83 3.31
N ALA A 7 -3.43 6.01 3.07
CA ALA A 7 -3.35 7.07 4.08
C ALA A 7 -4.74 7.52 4.58
N LYS A 8 -5.74 7.62 3.69
CA LYS A 8 -7.12 7.97 4.10
C LYS A 8 -7.84 6.82 4.80
N VAL A 9 -7.65 5.60 4.33
CA VAL A 9 -8.34 4.40 4.89
C VAL A 9 -7.80 4.03 6.27
N LEU A 10 -6.50 4.24 6.51
CA LEU A 10 -5.86 3.92 7.77
C LEU A 10 -5.87 5.08 8.79
N ASP A 11 -6.33 6.27 8.39
CA ASP A 11 -6.41 7.42 9.27
C ASP A 11 -7.46 7.15 10.38
N PRO A 12 -7.05 7.08 11.66
CA PRO A 12 -7.95 6.81 12.77
C PRO A 12 -9.02 7.90 12.97
N HIS A 13 -8.82 9.12 12.43
CA HIS A 13 -9.81 10.20 12.49
C HIS A 13 -10.88 10.10 11.40
N HIS A 14 -10.60 9.41 10.30
CA HIS A 14 -11.51 9.28 9.16
C HIS A 14 -12.09 7.86 9.00
N SER A 15 -11.50 6.85 9.65
CA SER A 15 -11.95 5.47 9.56
C SER A 15 -12.83 5.08 10.76
N THR A 16 -14.06 4.66 10.52
CA THR A 16 -14.92 3.94 11.48
C THR A 16 -14.62 2.44 11.51
N LEU A 17 -13.46 2.03 10.99
CA LEU A 17 -13.10 0.63 10.86
C LEU A 17 -12.86 0.00 12.23
N SER A 18 -13.41 -1.20 12.41
CA SER A 18 -13.07 -2.02 13.58
C SER A 18 -11.57 -2.33 13.59
N THR A 19 -11.01 -2.57 14.78
CA THR A 19 -9.57 -2.88 14.95
C THR A 19 -9.11 -4.02 14.05
N ILE A 20 -9.93 -5.08 13.91
CA ILE A 20 -9.66 -6.25 13.06
C ILE A 20 -9.62 -5.87 11.58
N THR A 21 -10.58 -5.05 11.13
CA THR A 21 -10.61 -4.57 9.74
C THR A 21 -9.42 -3.69 9.44
N ARG A 22 -9.02 -2.82 10.38
CA ARG A 22 -7.85 -1.95 10.25
C ARG A 22 -6.56 -2.76 10.10
N GLU A 23 -6.36 -3.80 10.91
CA GLU A 23 -5.20 -4.70 10.79
C GLU A 23 -5.16 -5.41 9.44
N LYS A 24 -6.31 -5.88 8.95
CA LYS A 24 -6.40 -6.50 7.63
C LYS A 24 -6.03 -5.52 6.52
N MET A 25 -6.54 -4.28 6.59
CA MET A 25 -6.22 -3.21 5.63
C MET A 25 -4.74 -2.81 5.69
N LEU A 26 -4.14 -2.77 6.88
CA LEU A 26 -2.71 -2.50 7.04
C LEU A 26 -1.86 -3.55 6.34
N ARG A 27 -2.20 -4.84 6.50
CA ARG A 27 -1.51 -5.92 5.80
C ARG A 27 -1.61 -5.75 4.28
N TYR A 28 -2.80 -5.45 3.75
CA TYR A 28 -2.97 -5.21 2.32
C TYR A 28 -2.17 -4.00 1.82
N ALA A 29 -2.12 -2.91 2.59
CA ALA A 29 -1.32 -1.73 2.24
C ALA A 29 0.18 -2.07 2.15
N ILE A 30 0.70 -2.89 3.08
CA ILE A 30 2.08 -3.36 3.06
C ILE A 30 2.35 -4.22 1.82
N TYR A 31 1.45 -5.17 1.49
CA TYR A 31 1.58 -5.99 0.29
C TYR A 31 1.53 -5.16 -1.00
N ASP A 32 0.64 -4.17 -1.10
CA ASP A 32 0.52 -3.27 -2.26
C ASP A 32 1.79 -2.41 -2.40
N CYS A 33 2.35 -1.92 -1.29
CA CYS A 33 3.63 -1.19 -1.29
C CYS A 33 4.82 -2.09 -1.68
N PHE A 34 4.84 -3.33 -1.20
CA PHE A 34 5.89 -4.28 -1.53
C PHE A 34 5.84 -4.71 -2.99
N THR A 35 4.66 -5.04 -3.50
CA THR A 35 4.46 -5.44 -4.90
C THR A 35 4.79 -4.30 -5.86
N THR A 36 4.35 -3.07 -5.58
CA THR A 36 4.73 -1.90 -6.38
C THR A 36 6.25 -1.68 -6.38
N THR A 37 6.92 -1.82 -5.24
CA THR A 37 8.37 -1.61 -5.15
C THR A 37 9.19 -2.74 -5.79
N TYR A 38 8.81 -4.00 -5.56
CA TYR A 38 9.55 -5.17 -6.05
C TYR A 38 9.25 -5.50 -7.51
N LEU A 39 8.02 -5.30 -8.00
CA LEU A 39 7.68 -5.56 -9.40
C LEU A 39 8.04 -4.38 -10.32
N ALA A 40 8.12 -3.15 -9.81
CA ALA A 40 8.56 -2.01 -10.63
C ALA A 40 10.10 -1.91 -10.74
N ARG A 41 10.86 -2.41 -9.75
CA ARG A 41 12.33 -2.42 -9.81
C ARG A 41 12.93 -3.14 -11.04
N PRO A 42 12.46 -4.33 -11.47
CA PRO A 42 13.00 -4.98 -12.67
C PRO A 42 12.63 -4.28 -13.98
N VAL A 43 11.58 -3.45 -14.02
CA VAL A 43 11.21 -2.67 -15.22
C VAL A 43 12.13 -1.46 -15.39
N LEU A 44 12.56 -0.82 -14.30
CA LEU A 44 13.47 0.33 -14.37
C LEU A 44 14.93 -0.09 -14.56
N SER A 45 15.37 -1.25 -14.06
CA SER A 45 16.75 -1.71 -14.25
C SER A 45 17.04 -2.34 -15.62
N THR A 46 16.01 -2.53 -16.46
CA THR A 46 16.16 -3.02 -17.85
C THR A 46 16.16 -1.88 -18.88
N TRP A 47 16.03 -0.63 -18.42
CA TRP A 47 15.97 0.59 -19.25
C TRP A 47 17.16 1.53 -19.01
N THR A 48 18.35 0.99 -18.73
CA THR A 48 19.59 1.75 -18.91
C THR A 48 20.07 1.53 -20.35
N PHE A 49 19.72 2.48 -21.23
CA PHE A 49 20.33 2.67 -22.55
C PHE A 49 21.72 3.29 -22.41
#